data_AF-I3NPA2-F1
#
_entry.id   AF-I3NPA2-F1
#
_cell.length_a   1.000
_cell.length_b   1.000
_cell.length_c   1.000
_cell.angle_alpha   90.00
_cell.angle_beta   90.00
_cell.angle_gamma   90.00
#
_symmetry.space_group_name_H-M   'P 1'
#
loop_
_entity.id
_entity.type
_entity.pdbx_description
1 polymer ?
#
loop_
_entity_poly.entity_id
_entity_poly.type
_entity_poly.pdbx_seq_one_letter_code
_entity_poly.pdbx_strand_id
1 'polypeptide(L)'
;GYYFSDLNFQAPMVVTSSTTGDLSIPSSELENIPSENQYFQSAIWSGFIKVKKSDEYTFATSADNHVTMWVDDQEVINKASNSNKIRLEKGRLYQIKIQYQRENPTEKGLDFKLYWTDSQNKKEVISSDNLQLPELKQKSSNSRKKRSTSAGPTVPDRDNDGIPDSLEVEGYTVDVKNKRTFLSPWISNIHEKKGLTKYKSSPEKWSTASDPYSDFEKVTGRIDKNVSPEARH
;
A
#
# COMPACT_ATOMS: atom_id res chain seq x y z
N GLY A 1 -0.33 -0.18 -0.60
CA GLY A 1 -0.58 -1.28 0.33
C GLY A 1 -0.07 -2.53 -0.31
N TYR A 2 0.86 -3.21 0.35
CA TYR A 2 1.46 -4.46 -0.08
C TYR A 2 0.91 -5.56 0.81
N TYR A 3 0.40 -6.64 0.22
CA TYR A 3 -0.21 -7.77 0.92
C TYR A 3 0.55 -9.04 0.55
N PHE A 4 0.98 -9.80 1.55
CA PHE A 4 1.93 -10.90 1.39
C PHE A 4 1.32 -12.21 1.87
N SER A 5 1.62 -13.30 1.16
CA SER A 5 1.22 -14.64 1.60
C SER A 5 2.12 -15.19 2.73
N ASP A 6 3.32 -14.61 2.93
CA ASP A 6 4.25 -14.97 3.99
C ASP A 6 4.24 -13.97 5.16
N LEU A 7 4.80 -14.38 6.30
CA LEU A 7 4.83 -13.58 7.52
C LEU A 7 5.90 -12.46 7.48
N ASN A 8 6.89 -12.57 6.59
CA ASN A 8 8.13 -11.79 6.62
C ASN A 8 8.26 -10.81 5.45
N PHE A 9 7.15 -10.46 4.81
CA PHE A 9 7.08 -9.46 3.74
C PHE A 9 7.90 -9.80 2.49
N GLN A 10 8.04 -11.09 2.15
CA GLN A 10 8.88 -11.57 1.05
C GLN A 10 8.10 -11.96 -0.22
N ALA A 11 6.85 -12.37 -0.09
CA ALA A 11 6.01 -12.91 -1.15
C ALA A 11 4.79 -11.99 -1.41
N PRO A 12 4.99 -10.83 -2.08
CA PRO A 12 3.91 -9.88 -2.35
C PRO A 12 2.91 -10.46 -3.35
N MET A 13 1.66 -10.64 -2.92
CA MET A 13 0.59 -11.16 -3.76
C MET A 13 -0.27 -10.04 -4.37
N VAL A 14 -0.44 -8.94 -3.64
CA VAL A 14 -1.22 -7.80 -4.11
C VAL A 14 -0.52 -6.49 -3.73
N VAL A 15 -0.39 -5.61 -4.71
CA VAL A 15 -0.05 -4.20 -4.53
C VAL A 15 -1.23 -3.36 -5.00
N THR A 16 -1.79 -2.57 -4.09
CA THR A 16 -2.95 -1.72 -4.38
C THR A 16 -3.00 -0.49 -3.47
N SER A 17 -3.81 0.50 -3.85
CA SER A 17 -4.10 1.69 -3.05
C SER A 17 -5.50 1.62 -2.43
N SER A 18 -5.66 2.19 -1.24
CA SER A 18 -6.95 2.51 -0.65
C SER A 18 -7.19 4.01 -0.68
N THR A 19 -8.45 4.42 -0.73
CA THR A 19 -8.84 5.83 -0.66
C THR A 19 -9.16 6.26 0.76
N THR A 20 -9.59 5.35 1.64
CA THR A 20 -9.92 5.63 3.04
C THR A 20 -9.07 4.76 3.96
N GLY A 21 -9.28 4.89 5.28
CA GLY A 21 -8.76 3.98 6.29
C GLY A 21 -9.36 2.57 6.21
N ASP A 22 -10.29 2.30 5.29
CA ASP A 22 -10.67 0.93 4.95
C ASP A 22 -9.60 0.33 4.01
N LEU A 23 -8.77 -0.53 4.59
CA LEU A 23 -7.64 -1.18 3.93
C LEU A 23 -7.97 -2.63 3.57
N SER A 24 -9.24 -3.02 3.66
CA SER A 24 -9.69 -4.38 3.43
C SER A 24 -9.53 -4.79 1.97
N ILE A 25 -9.32 -6.09 1.77
CA ILE A 25 -9.44 -6.77 0.47
C ILE A 25 -10.32 -8.00 0.70
N PRO A 26 -11.58 -7.98 0.22
CA PRO A 26 -12.43 -9.15 0.32
C PRO A 26 -11.94 -10.26 -0.61
N SER A 27 -12.16 -11.52 -0.24
CA SER A 27 -11.77 -12.67 -1.06
C SER A 27 -12.44 -12.69 -2.45
N SER A 28 -13.61 -12.07 -2.59
CA SER A 28 -14.31 -11.90 -3.88
C SER A 28 -13.51 -11.07 -4.88
N GLU A 29 -12.60 -10.20 -4.43
CA GLU A 29 -11.73 -9.42 -5.32
C GLU A 29 -10.45 -10.18 -5.72
N LEU A 30 -10.18 -11.36 -5.14
CA LEU A 30 -8.94 -12.12 -5.32
C LEU A 30 -9.00 -13.24 -6.37
N GLU A 31 -9.94 -13.21 -7.30
CA GLU A 31 -10.13 -14.29 -8.30
C GLU A 31 -8.91 -14.54 -9.24
N ASN A 32 -7.95 -13.60 -9.28
CA ASN A 32 -6.70 -13.68 -10.03
C ASN A 32 -5.52 -14.22 -9.20
N ILE A 33 -5.76 -14.53 -7.93
CA ILE A 33 -4.77 -15.06 -7.00
C ILE A 33 -5.14 -16.51 -6.68
N PRO A 34 -4.18 -17.46 -6.73
CA PRO A 34 -4.41 -18.84 -6.31
C PRO A 34 -4.96 -18.89 -4.89
N SER A 35 -5.92 -19.79 -4.65
CA SER A 35 -6.65 -19.90 -3.38
C SER A 35 -5.73 -20.01 -2.15
N GLU A 36 -4.64 -20.76 -2.29
CA GLU A 36 -3.58 -20.97 -1.29
C GLU A 36 -2.81 -19.69 -0.95
N ASN A 37 -2.75 -18.73 -1.87
CA ASN A 37 -2.05 -17.45 -1.72
C ASN A 37 -2.97 -16.30 -1.32
N GLN A 38 -4.27 -16.56 -1.11
CA GLN A 38 -5.23 -15.56 -0.63
C GLN A 38 -5.21 -15.38 0.90
N TYR A 39 -4.42 -16.18 1.62
CA TYR A 39 -4.26 -16.08 3.07
C TYR A 39 -3.12 -15.10 3.40
N PHE A 40 -3.46 -13.83 3.63
CA PHE A 40 -2.45 -12.80 3.86
C PHE A 40 -1.93 -12.85 5.30
N GLN A 41 -0.67 -13.26 5.45
CA GLN A 41 0.00 -13.36 6.75
C GLN A 41 0.66 -12.05 7.16
N SER A 42 1.03 -11.20 6.20
CA SER A 42 1.56 -9.89 6.49
C SER A 42 1.12 -8.84 5.48
N ALA A 43 1.17 -7.57 5.89
CA ALA A 43 0.86 -6.45 5.03
C ALA A 43 1.62 -5.19 5.45
N ILE A 44 1.91 -4.31 4.48
CA ILE A 44 2.55 -3.02 4.68
C ILE A 44 1.72 -1.93 4.00
N TRP A 45 1.41 -0.88 4.74
CA TRP A 45 0.85 0.36 4.19
C TRP A 45 1.77 1.53 4.47
N SER A 46 1.89 2.41 3.49
CA SER A 46 2.62 3.66 3.60
C SER A 46 1.86 4.76 2.88
N GLY A 47 2.04 5.99 3.33
CA GLY A 47 1.42 7.18 2.78
C GLY A 47 1.64 8.38 3.68
N PHE A 48 0.74 9.35 3.59
CA PHE A 48 0.71 10.50 4.48
C PHE A 48 -0.68 10.71 5.05
N ILE A 49 -0.72 11.26 6.27
CA ILE A 49 -1.92 11.80 6.88
C ILE A 49 -1.84 13.32 6.98
N LYS A 50 -2.95 14.00 6.67
CA LYS A 50 -3.11 15.46 6.81
C LYS A 50 -4.38 15.75 7.58
N VAL A 51 -4.27 16.45 8.70
CA VAL A 51 -5.44 16.76 9.54
C VAL A 51 -6.05 18.12 9.20
N LYS A 52 -7.38 18.21 9.27
CA LYS A 52 -8.13 19.47 9.06
C LYS A 52 -8.25 20.32 10.32
N LYS A 53 -8.01 19.72 11.49
CA LYS A 53 -8.06 20.35 12.81
C LYS A 53 -6.80 19.97 13.59
N SER A 54 -6.18 20.95 14.22
CA SER A 54 -5.13 20.70 15.19
C SER A 54 -5.76 20.05 16.42
N ASP A 55 -5.40 18.79 16.70
CA ASP A 55 -5.90 18.06 17.88
C ASP A 55 -4.87 17.05 18.42
N GLU A 56 -5.19 16.44 19.56
CA GLU A 56 -4.63 15.15 19.98
C GLU A 56 -5.43 14.02 19.33
N TYR A 57 -4.71 13.09 18.70
CA TYR A 57 -5.29 11.93 18.05
C TYR A 57 -4.73 10.64 18.64
N THR A 58 -5.58 9.63 18.80
CA THR A 58 -5.18 8.25 19.10
C THR A 58 -5.51 7.38 17.90
N PHE A 59 -4.51 6.67 17.37
CA PHE A 59 -4.70 5.71 16.28
C PHE A 59 -5.09 4.33 16.82
N ALA A 60 -5.92 3.62 16.06
CA ALA A 60 -6.27 2.23 16.32
C ALA A 60 -6.55 1.50 15.01
N THR A 61 -6.50 0.18 15.04
CA THR A 61 -6.81 -0.69 13.90
C THR A 61 -7.84 -1.75 14.30
N SER A 62 -8.31 -2.53 13.33
CA SER A 62 -9.11 -3.73 13.62
C SER A 62 -8.29 -4.90 14.21
N ALA A 63 -6.95 -4.79 14.27
CA ALA A 63 -6.06 -5.87 14.63
C ALA A 63 -4.81 -5.40 15.42
N ASP A 64 -4.97 -4.50 16.41
CA ASP A 64 -3.85 -3.84 17.11
C ASP A 64 -2.77 -4.79 17.65
N ASN A 65 -3.15 -5.97 18.17
CA ASN A 65 -2.22 -7.00 18.65
C ASN A 65 -1.26 -7.54 17.55
N HIS A 66 -1.57 -7.32 16.28
CA HIS A 66 -0.80 -7.76 15.12
C HIS A 66 -0.09 -6.61 14.41
N VAL A 67 -0.20 -5.38 14.94
CA VAL A 67 0.19 -4.17 14.22
C VAL A 67 1.35 -3.45 14.90
N THR A 68 2.17 -2.82 14.08
CA THR A 68 3.02 -1.70 14.53
C THR A 68 2.80 -0.55 13.57
N MET A 69 2.54 0.63 14.11
CA MET A 69 2.25 1.82 13.32
C MET A 69 3.15 2.97 13.75
N TRP A 70 3.68 3.67 12.76
CA TRP A 70 4.46 4.87 12.92
C TRP A 70 3.77 6.06 12.25
N VAL A 71 3.82 7.20 12.93
CA VAL A 71 3.49 8.52 12.38
C VAL A 71 4.76 9.36 12.46
N ASP A 72 5.26 9.77 11.30
CA ASP A 72 6.69 10.08 11.13
C ASP A 72 7.53 8.96 11.78
N ASP A 73 8.55 9.31 12.57
CA ASP A 73 9.43 8.34 13.23
C ASP A 73 8.91 7.91 14.62
N GLN A 74 7.69 8.32 15.02
CA GLN A 74 7.10 7.99 16.32
C GLN A 74 6.17 6.77 16.22
N GLU A 75 6.44 5.76 17.04
CA GLU A 75 5.55 4.60 17.21
C GLU A 75 4.29 4.98 17.99
N VAL A 76 3.12 4.81 17.36
CA VAL A 76 1.82 5.16 17.93
C VAL A 76 0.94 3.96 18.26
N ILE A 77 1.20 2.81 17.62
CA ILE A 77 0.62 1.51 17.95
C ILE A 77 1.76 0.50 17.96
N ASN A 78 1.79 -0.36 18.97
CA ASN A 78 2.69 -1.49 19.01
C ASN A 78 1.99 -2.79 19.40
N LYS A 79 2.67 -3.92 19.18
CA LYS A 79 2.10 -5.26 19.38
C LYS A 79 1.71 -5.57 20.83
N ALA A 80 2.09 -4.73 21.78
CA ALA A 80 1.61 -4.80 23.17
C ALA A 80 0.25 -4.09 23.36
N SER A 81 -0.39 -3.64 22.26
CA SER A 81 -1.65 -2.89 22.24
C SER A 81 -1.61 -1.57 23.03
N ASN A 82 -0.42 -0.98 23.16
CA ASN A 82 -0.31 0.38 23.65
C ASN A 82 -0.66 1.33 22.50
N SER A 83 -1.71 2.13 22.70
CA SER A 83 -2.04 3.23 21.81
C SER A 83 -1.61 4.54 22.46
N ASN A 84 -0.71 5.26 21.79
CA ASN A 84 -0.21 6.53 22.27
C ASN A 84 -0.96 7.68 21.60
N LYS A 85 -1.32 8.69 22.37
CA LYS A 85 -1.79 9.96 21.82
C LYS A 85 -0.65 10.65 21.08
N ILE A 86 -0.98 11.28 19.95
CA ILE A 86 -0.05 12.13 19.19
C ILE A 86 -0.73 13.43 18.81
N ARG A 87 -0.02 14.55 18.97
CA ARG A 87 -0.50 15.87 18.57
C ARG A 87 -0.26 16.08 17.07
N LEU A 88 -1.32 16.27 16.30
CA LEU A 88 -1.25 16.56 14.86
C LEU A 88 -1.72 17.98 14.58
N GLU A 89 -0.97 18.72 13.76
CA GLU A 89 -1.25 20.12 13.43
C GLU A 89 -1.97 20.26 12.09
N LYS A 90 -2.98 21.13 12.06
CA LYS A 90 -3.78 21.42 10.87
C LYS A 90 -2.89 21.75 9.69
N GLY A 91 -3.13 21.08 8.57
CA GLY A 91 -2.48 21.36 7.30
C GLY A 91 -1.07 20.76 7.16
N ARG A 92 -0.45 20.26 8.23
CA ARG A 92 0.83 19.56 8.18
C ARG A 92 0.62 18.13 7.66
N LEU A 93 1.56 17.68 6.83
CA LEU A 93 1.65 16.29 6.38
C LEU A 93 2.54 15.53 7.35
N TYR A 94 2.05 14.37 7.79
CA TYR A 94 2.79 13.42 8.58
C TYR A 94 2.87 12.12 7.81
N GLN A 95 4.04 11.52 7.76
CA GLN A 95 4.19 10.24 7.10
C GLN A 95 3.52 9.16 7.94
N ILE A 96 2.90 8.16 7.31
CA ILE A 96 2.38 6.99 8.01
C ILE A 96 3.04 5.73 7.47
N LYS A 97 3.30 4.79 8.36
CA LYS A 97 3.73 3.44 8.04
C LYS A 97 3.03 2.47 8.98
N ILE A 98 2.46 1.42 8.42
CA ILE A 98 1.73 0.39 9.16
C ILE A 98 2.28 -0.95 8.70
N GLN A 99 2.71 -1.77 9.64
CA GLN A 99 2.97 -3.19 9.42
C GLN A 99 1.90 -4.03 10.11
N TYR A 100 1.50 -5.11 9.49
CA TYR A 100 0.64 -6.14 10.04
C TYR A 100 1.30 -7.50 9.89
N GLN A 101 1.23 -8.35 10.92
CA GLN A 101 1.71 -9.73 10.91
C GLN A 101 0.78 -10.63 11.74
N ARG A 102 0.16 -11.61 11.09
CA ARG A 102 -0.66 -12.65 11.71
C ARG A 102 -0.32 -13.99 11.08
N GLU A 103 0.19 -14.89 11.89
CA GLU A 103 0.50 -16.26 11.47
C GLU A 103 -0.78 -17.07 11.28
N ASN A 104 -0.81 -17.92 10.25
CA ASN A 104 -1.88 -18.89 9.98
C ASN A 104 -3.32 -18.29 10.03
N PRO A 105 -3.65 -17.24 9.26
CA PRO A 105 -5.01 -16.73 9.18
C PRO A 105 -5.96 -17.78 8.61
N THR A 106 -7.16 -17.87 9.18
CA THR A 106 -8.19 -18.85 8.76
C THR A 106 -9.06 -18.35 7.62
N GLU A 107 -9.00 -17.06 7.32
CA GLU A 107 -9.84 -16.38 6.33
C GLU A 107 -9.00 -15.89 5.15
N LYS A 108 -9.59 -15.91 3.96
CA LYS A 108 -8.99 -15.37 2.73
C LYS A 108 -9.23 -13.87 2.64
N GLY A 109 -8.30 -13.18 2.00
CA GLY A 109 -8.28 -11.72 1.97
C GLY A 109 -7.82 -11.15 3.30
N LEU A 110 -8.22 -9.91 3.56
CA LEU A 110 -7.92 -9.24 4.82
C LEU A 110 -9.02 -8.23 5.12
N ASP A 111 -9.66 -8.34 6.29
CA ASP A 111 -10.49 -7.27 6.84
C ASP A 111 -9.65 -6.40 7.78
N PHE A 112 -9.26 -5.22 7.29
CA PHE A 112 -8.36 -4.32 8.00
C PHE A 112 -8.83 -2.87 7.89
N LYS A 113 -9.07 -2.24 9.05
CA LYS A 113 -9.48 -0.84 9.11
C LYS A 113 -8.58 -0.05 10.03
N LEU A 114 -8.26 1.17 9.60
CA LEU A 114 -7.51 2.19 10.32
C LEU A 114 -8.46 3.27 10.82
N TYR A 115 -8.39 3.53 12.12
CA TYR A 115 -9.22 4.48 12.85
C TYR A 115 -8.35 5.54 13.51
N TRP A 116 -8.99 6.66 13.81
CA TRP A 116 -8.50 7.60 14.80
C TRP A 116 -9.60 7.96 15.79
N THR A 117 -9.21 8.50 16.94
CA THR A 117 -10.09 9.12 17.92
C THR A 117 -9.54 10.50 18.26
N ASP A 118 -10.36 11.54 18.21
CA ASP A 118 -9.97 12.91 18.57
C ASP A 118 -10.18 13.22 20.06
N SER A 119 -9.86 14.45 20.50
CA SER A 119 -10.08 14.88 21.89
C SER A 119 -11.55 14.95 22.31
N GLN A 120 -12.48 14.93 21.35
CA GLN A 120 -13.93 14.86 21.59
C GLN A 120 -14.41 13.41 21.72
N ASN A 121 -13.48 12.45 21.75
CA ASN A 121 -13.73 11.02 21.83
C ASN A 121 -14.54 10.48 20.64
N LYS A 122 -14.47 11.16 19.48
CA LYS A 122 -15.12 10.71 18.25
C LYS A 122 -14.19 9.74 17.52
N LYS A 123 -14.52 8.45 17.57
CA LYS A 123 -13.82 7.41 16.80
C LYS A 123 -14.43 7.25 15.41
N GLU A 124 -13.60 7.30 14.38
CA GLU A 124 -14.03 7.09 12.99
C GLU A 124 -12.95 6.44 12.12
N VAL A 125 -13.36 5.78 11.05
CA VAL A 125 -12.44 5.35 9.98
C VAL A 125 -11.89 6.60 9.31
N ILE A 126 -10.57 6.63 9.10
CA ILE A 126 -9.93 7.83 8.54
C ILE A 126 -10.45 8.08 7.12
N SER A 127 -11.00 9.26 6.86
CA SER A 127 -11.58 9.57 5.55
C SER A 127 -10.52 9.85 4.48
N SER A 128 -10.94 9.80 3.21
CA SER A 128 -10.06 10.04 2.06
C SER A 128 -9.46 11.44 2.03
N ASP A 129 -10.13 12.43 2.61
CA ASP A 129 -9.61 13.80 2.68
C ASP A 129 -8.37 13.93 3.57
N ASN A 130 -8.15 12.95 4.44
CA ASN A 130 -7.04 12.95 5.38
C ASN A 130 -5.89 12.04 4.96
N LEU A 131 -6.05 11.19 3.93
CA LEU A 131 -5.03 10.26 3.48
C LEU A 131 -4.47 10.63 2.10
N GLN A 132 -3.16 10.44 1.94
CA GLN A 132 -2.48 10.64 0.67
C GLN A 132 -1.52 9.48 0.39
N LEU A 133 -1.36 9.17 -0.90
CA LEU A 133 -0.41 8.16 -1.35
C LEU A 133 1.04 8.58 -1.01
N PRO A 134 1.95 7.60 -0.87
CA PRO A 134 3.38 7.90 -0.74
C PRO A 134 3.91 8.60 -2.00
N GLU A 135 5.04 9.29 -1.86
CA GLU A 135 5.66 9.98 -2.99
C GLU A 135 6.54 9.01 -3.81
N LEU A 136 5.92 8.38 -4.81
CA LEU A 136 6.54 7.42 -5.74
C LEU A 136 7.25 8.15 -6.89
N LYS A 137 8.28 8.95 -6.59
CA LYS A 137 9.01 9.77 -7.57
C LYS A 137 10.51 9.67 -7.42
N GLN A 138 11.25 9.97 -8.49
CA GLN A 138 12.72 9.98 -8.47
C GLN A 138 13.31 10.97 -7.45
N LYS A 139 12.69 12.15 -7.27
CA LYS A 139 13.13 13.21 -6.34
C LYS A 139 12.02 13.52 -5.32
N SER A 140 12.41 13.75 -4.07
CA SER A 140 11.49 14.22 -3.01
C SER A 140 11.04 15.65 -3.27
N SER A 141 9.78 15.98 -2.97
CA SER A 141 9.31 17.37 -2.97
C SER A 141 9.63 18.08 -1.66
N ASN A 142 9.63 19.42 -1.66
CA ASN A 142 9.90 20.24 -0.47
C ASN A 142 8.93 19.97 0.70
N SER A 143 7.78 19.32 0.44
CA SER A 143 6.75 19.01 1.44
C SER A 143 6.61 17.52 1.78
N ARG A 144 7.26 16.61 1.05
CA ARG A 144 7.13 15.16 1.24
C ARG A 144 8.50 14.49 1.11
N LYS A 145 8.83 13.62 2.07
CA LYS A 145 10.02 12.78 1.96
C LYS A 145 9.73 11.63 1.00
N LYS A 146 10.69 11.33 0.11
CA LYS A 146 10.61 10.21 -0.84
C LYS A 146 10.59 8.85 -0.15
N ARG A 147 11.42 8.68 0.88
CA ARG A 147 11.55 7.42 1.62
C ARG A 147 10.63 7.39 2.83
N SER A 148 10.04 6.22 3.06
CA SER A 148 9.35 5.93 4.30
C SER A 148 10.29 6.00 5.51
N THR A 149 9.75 5.92 6.71
CA THR A 149 10.51 6.04 7.94
C THR A 149 11.45 4.85 8.03
N SER A 150 12.66 5.07 8.55
CA SER A 150 13.66 4.00 8.67
C SER A 150 13.23 2.92 9.67
N ALA A 151 12.23 3.21 10.50
CA ALA A 151 11.61 2.24 11.40
C ALA A 151 10.71 1.26 10.63
N GLY A 152 10.80 -0.02 10.97
CA GLY A 152 9.97 -1.09 10.40
C GLY A 152 10.44 -1.59 9.01
N PRO A 153 9.75 -2.61 8.46
CA PRO A 153 10.15 -3.31 7.24
C PRO A 153 10.10 -2.37 6.03
N THR A 154 11.01 -2.59 5.10
CA THR A 154 11.02 -1.90 3.81
C THR A 154 10.91 -2.97 2.73
N VAL A 155 9.89 -2.85 1.88
CA VAL A 155 9.78 -3.69 0.68
C VAL A 155 10.88 -3.25 -0.28
N PRO A 156 11.71 -4.17 -0.82
CA PRO A 156 12.68 -3.83 -1.84
C PRO A 156 11.99 -3.19 -3.05
N ASP A 157 12.29 -1.92 -3.27
CA ASP A 157 11.78 -1.04 -4.34
C ASP A 157 12.89 0.00 -4.56
N ARG A 158 13.90 -0.37 -5.36
CA ARG A 158 15.18 0.37 -5.46
C ARG A 158 15.02 1.70 -6.18
N ASP A 159 14.14 1.77 -7.17
CA ASP A 159 13.89 2.98 -7.95
C ASP A 159 12.76 3.86 -7.38
N ASN A 160 11.98 3.31 -6.44
CA ASN A 160 10.90 3.97 -5.72
C ASN A 160 9.75 4.37 -6.64
N ASP A 161 9.39 3.47 -7.56
CA ASP A 161 8.21 3.60 -8.40
C ASP A 161 6.96 2.95 -7.78
N GLY A 162 7.14 2.12 -6.75
CA GLY A 162 6.08 1.45 -5.99
C GLY A 162 5.80 0.00 -6.38
N ILE A 163 6.52 -0.56 -7.35
CA ILE A 163 6.52 -1.98 -7.66
C ILE A 163 7.67 -2.65 -6.90
N PRO A 164 7.43 -3.76 -6.17
CA PRO A 164 8.50 -4.51 -5.55
C PRO A 164 9.48 -5.07 -6.59
N ASP A 165 10.79 -4.98 -6.31
CA ASP A 165 11.84 -5.41 -7.24
C ASP A 165 11.63 -6.84 -7.77
N SER A 166 11.15 -7.74 -6.91
CA SER A 166 10.88 -9.14 -7.27
C SER A 166 9.81 -9.26 -8.34
N LEU A 167 8.75 -8.44 -8.27
CA LEU A 167 7.66 -8.46 -9.24
C LEU A 167 8.13 -7.94 -10.60
N GLU A 168 8.95 -6.89 -10.62
CA GLU A 168 9.51 -6.34 -11.86
C GLU A 168 10.37 -7.37 -12.62
N VAL A 169 11.20 -8.11 -11.88
CA VAL A 169 12.10 -9.12 -12.44
C VAL A 169 11.37 -10.40 -12.85
N GLU A 170 10.51 -10.93 -11.98
CA GLU A 170 9.81 -12.21 -12.20
C GLU A 170 8.65 -12.06 -13.19
N GLY A 171 7.99 -10.91 -13.12
CA GLY A 171 6.88 -10.47 -13.94
C GLY A 171 5.58 -10.39 -13.16
N TYR A 172 4.76 -9.41 -13.53
CA TYR A 172 3.51 -9.07 -12.87
C TYR A 172 2.37 -8.88 -13.87
N THR A 173 1.15 -8.82 -13.35
CA THR A 173 -0.05 -8.40 -14.07
C THR A 173 -0.73 -7.29 -13.30
N VAL A 174 -1.55 -6.52 -14.00
CA VAL A 174 -2.51 -5.61 -13.40
C VAL A 174 -3.92 -6.01 -13.76
N ASP A 175 -4.83 -5.83 -12.81
CA ASP A 175 -6.26 -6.00 -12.99
C ASP A 175 -7.01 -4.86 -12.29
N VAL A 176 -8.13 -4.42 -12.85
CA VAL A 176 -8.93 -3.32 -12.31
C VAL A 176 -10.30 -3.85 -11.91
N LYS A 177 -10.56 -3.88 -10.60
CA LYS A 177 -11.84 -4.29 -10.02
C LYS A 177 -12.41 -3.19 -9.17
N ASN A 178 -13.70 -2.91 -9.30
CA ASN A 178 -14.37 -1.90 -8.46
C ASN A 178 -13.66 -0.54 -8.45
N LYS A 179 -13.07 -0.13 -9.59
CA LYS A 179 -12.24 1.08 -9.74
C LYS A 179 -10.96 1.09 -8.91
N ARG A 180 -10.53 -0.07 -8.42
CA ARG A 180 -9.30 -0.29 -7.69
C ARG A 180 -8.37 -1.16 -8.53
N THR A 181 -7.12 -0.73 -8.66
CA THR A 181 -6.10 -1.48 -9.40
C THR A 181 -5.40 -2.46 -8.47
N PHE A 182 -5.28 -3.70 -8.91
CA PHE A 182 -4.58 -4.80 -8.26
C PHE A 182 -3.38 -5.18 -9.12
N LEU A 183 -2.17 -4.94 -8.62
CA LEU A 183 -0.95 -5.46 -9.21
C LEU A 183 -0.56 -6.75 -8.47
N SER A 184 -0.31 -7.82 -9.22
CA SER A 184 -0.06 -9.16 -8.66
C SER A 184 1.02 -9.90 -9.47
N PRO A 185 1.71 -10.89 -8.89
CA PRO A 185 2.65 -11.74 -9.64
C PRO A 185 1.98 -12.37 -10.86
N TRP A 186 2.71 -12.52 -11.97
CA TRP A 186 2.21 -13.20 -13.16
C TRP A 186 2.17 -14.72 -12.97
N ILE A 187 1.02 -15.33 -13.28
CA ILE A 187 0.79 -16.77 -13.15
C ILE A 187 0.12 -17.27 -14.44
N SER A 188 0.89 -17.94 -15.29
CA SER A 188 0.48 -18.31 -16.66
C SER A 188 -0.84 -19.08 -16.72
N ASN A 189 -0.99 -20.11 -15.88
CA ASN A 189 -2.17 -20.99 -15.89
C ASN A 189 -3.49 -20.30 -15.47
N ILE A 190 -3.42 -19.10 -14.86
CA ILE A 190 -4.58 -18.28 -14.46
C ILE A 190 -4.74 -17.11 -15.42
N HIS A 191 -3.68 -16.34 -15.64
CA HIS A 191 -3.76 -15.03 -16.29
C HIS A 191 -3.84 -15.11 -17.81
N GLU A 192 -3.22 -16.10 -18.46
CA GLU A 192 -3.32 -16.29 -19.91
C GLU A 192 -4.77 -16.59 -20.32
N LYS A 193 -5.47 -17.42 -19.54
CA LYS A 193 -6.88 -17.76 -19.78
C LYS A 193 -7.82 -16.57 -19.65
N LYS A 194 -7.39 -15.53 -18.94
CA LYS A 194 -8.15 -14.29 -18.72
C LYS A 194 -7.73 -13.17 -19.68
N GLY A 195 -6.78 -13.44 -20.58
CA GLY A 195 -6.26 -12.43 -21.50
C GLY A 195 -5.56 -11.26 -20.80
N LEU A 196 -5.09 -11.47 -19.57
CA LEU A 196 -4.31 -10.46 -18.86
C LEU A 196 -2.90 -10.39 -19.45
N THR A 197 -2.23 -9.26 -19.24
CA THR A 197 -0.92 -9.02 -19.82
C THR A 197 0.19 -9.24 -18.80
N LYS A 198 1.24 -9.93 -19.22
CA LYS A 198 2.48 -10.06 -18.43
C LYS A 198 3.35 -8.83 -18.66
N TYR A 199 3.69 -8.14 -17.58
CA TYR A 199 4.65 -7.05 -17.55
C TYR A 199 5.96 -7.52 -16.93
N LYS A 200 7.06 -6.88 -17.35
CA LYS A 200 8.37 -6.91 -16.70
C LYS A 200 8.99 -5.53 -16.87
N SER A 201 9.70 -5.09 -15.85
CA SER A 201 10.34 -3.77 -15.80
C SER A 201 11.70 -3.89 -15.10
N SER A 202 12.46 -2.81 -15.09
CA SER A 202 13.78 -2.74 -14.49
C SER A 202 13.69 -2.18 -13.08
N PRO A 203 14.08 -2.95 -12.04
CA PRO A 203 14.00 -2.47 -10.66
C PRO A 203 14.96 -1.35 -10.30
N GLU A 204 15.80 -0.93 -11.23
CA GLU A 204 16.75 0.17 -11.03
C GLU A 204 16.33 1.44 -11.77
N LYS A 205 15.22 1.40 -12.52
CA LYS A 205 14.80 2.48 -13.41
C LYS A 205 13.33 2.80 -13.20
N TRP A 206 13.10 3.89 -12.46
CA TRP A 206 11.75 4.42 -12.15
C TRP A 206 10.82 4.50 -13.37
N SER A 207 11.37 4.74 -14.56
CA SER A 207 10.72 4.46 -15.85
C SER A 207 11.67 3.60 -16.67
N THR A 208 11.29 2.34 -16.94
CA THR A 208 12.10 1.42 -17.73
C THR A 208 12.37 1.97 -19.13
N ALA A 209 11.33 2.54 -19.75
CA ALA A 209 11.38 3.22 -21.04
C ALA A 209 12.08 4.59 -21.01
N SER A 210 12.48 5.08 -19.83
CA SER A 210 13.15 6.37 -19.64
C SER A 210 12.31 7.56 -20.12
N ASP A 211 10.99 7.46 -19.93
CA ASP A 211 10.01 8.48 -20.26
C ASP A 211 9.48 9.17 -18.96
N PRO A 212 8.57 10.15 -19.03
CA PRO A 212 8.15 10.92 -17.87
C PRO A 212 7.14 10.21 -16.97
N TYR A 213 6.80 8.95 -17.25
CA TYR A 213 5.86 8.16 -16.47
C TYR A 213 6.53 6.92 -15.89
N SER A 214 6.26 6.65 -14.62
CA SER A 214 6.80 5.47 -13.95
C SER A 214 6.18 4.18 -14.48
N ASP A 215 6.85 3.05 -14.24
CA ASP A 215 6.30 1.75 -14.65
C ASP A 215 4.99 1.48 -13.89
N PHE A 216 4.94 1.76 -12.58
CA PHE A 216 3.69 1.79 -11.80
C PHE A 216 2.62 2.76 -12.35
N GLU A 217 2.99 3.98 -12.73
CA GLU A 217 2.03 4.97 -13.23
C GLU A 217 1.36 4.51 -14.53
N LYS A 218 2.12 3.92 -15.44
CA LYS A 218 1.63 3.36 -16.70
C LYS A 218 0.63 2.24 -16.47
N VAL A 219 1.04 1.20 -15.74
CA VAL A 219 0.23 -0.01 -15.57
C VAL A 219 -0.99 0.22 -14.67
N THR A 220 -0.96 1.25 -13.82
CA THR A 220 -2.12 1.62 -12.99
C THR A 220 -3.00 2.70 -13.61
N GLY A 221 -2.67 3.19 -14.81
CA GLY A 221 -3.44 4.23 -15.49
C GLY A 221 -3.35 5.60 -14.82
N ARG A 222 -2.33 5.83 -13.97
CA ARG A 222 -2.00 7.13 -13.35
C ARG A 222 -1.15 7.99 -14.30
N ILE A 223 -1.55 7.98 -15.57
CA ILE A 223 -0.88 8.62 -16.70
C ILE A 223 -1.87 9.57 -17.39
N ASP A 224 -1.38 10.49 -18.20
CA ASP A 224 -2.24 11.33 -19.03
C ASP A 224 -3.11 10.45 -19.94
N LYS A 225 -4.42 10.73 -19.97
CA LYS A 225 -5.40 9.96 -20.74
C LYS A 225 -5.15 10.02 -22.25
N ASN A 226 -4.40 11.01 -22.70
CA ASN A 226 -4.02 11.18 -24.10
C ASN A 226 -2.85 10.27 -24.53
N VAL A 227 -2.17 9.62 -23.59
CA VAL A 227 -1.10 8.65 -23.92
C VAL A 227 -1.72 7.40 -24.56
N SER A 228 -1.15 7.00 -25.70
CA SER A 228 -1.60 5.86 -26.48
C SER A 228 -1.63 4.57 -25.64
N PRO A 229 -2.61 3.67 -25.88
CA PRO A 229 -2.71 2.41 -25.14
C PRO A 229 -1.43 1.58 -25.13
N GLU A 230 -0.71 1.53 -26.25
CA GLU A 230 0.55 0.79 -26.42
C GLU A 230 1.71 1.37 -25.61
N ALA A 231 1.66 2.65 -25.24
CA ALA A 231 2.68 3.30 -24.41
C ALA A 231 2.43 3.15 -22.89
N ARG A 232 1.39 2.39 -22.52
CA ARG A 232 1.09 2.02 -21.12
C ARG A 232 1.77 0.71 -20.70
N HIS A 233 2.65 0.21 -21.56
CA HIS A 233 3.45 -0.98 -21.39
C HIS A 233 4.81 -0.69 -20.76
#